data_AF-A0A6B3FF41-F1
#
_entry.id   AF-A0A6B3FF41-F1
#
_cell.length_a   1.000
_cell.length_b   1.000
_cell.length_c   1.000
_cell.angle_alpha   90.00
_cell.angle_beta   90.00
_cell.angle_gamma   90.00
#
_symmetry.space_group_name_H-M   'P 1'
#
loop_
_entity.id
_entity.type
_entity.pdbx_description
1 polymer ?
#
loop_
_entity_poly.entity_id
_entity_poly.type
_entity_poly.pdbx_seq_one_letter_code
_entity_poly.pdbx_strand_id
1 'polypeptide(L)'
;APVLAVVGAGALSAAALQQPFGSRQMIVAAVFYTVCSGLAVARPLLGALDWLVPPVFRAAEYCTILALAARSDIDGALPAAFGLVSAVAYHHYDTVYRIRGGTGAPPQWLVRTIGGHEGRVLAVAVLAAVFTGASGFTVALTALAVAVALVVLVESIRFWVSSGAPAVHDEGEPA
;
A
#
# COMPACT_ATOMS: atom_id res chain seq x y z
N ALA A 1 -11.85 -10.82 -11.56
CA ALA A 1 -11.04 -9.97 -10.68
C ALA A 1 -10.05 -9.04 -11.42
N PRO A 2 -9.17 -9.52 -12.34
CA PRO A 2 -8.07 -8.71 -12.86
C PRO A 2 -8.51 -7.47 -13.64
N VAL A 3 -9.58 -7.56 -14.42
CA VAL A 3 -10.14 -6.40 -15.15
C VAL A 3 -10.54 -5.28 -14.18
N LEU A 4 -11.24 -5.62 -13.09
CA LEU A 4 -11.64 -4.62 -12.06
C LEU A 4 -10.41 -4.02 -11.38
N ALA A 5 -9.41 -4.85 -11.07
CA ALA A 5 -8.16 -4.38 -10.47
C ALA A 5 -7.44 -3.39 -11.40
N VAL A 6 -7.31 -3.71 -12.69
CA VAL A 6 -6.67 -2.85 -13.69
C VAL A 6 -7.47 -1.58 -13.94
N VAL A 7 -8.81 -1.66 -14.02
CA VAL A 7 -9.67 -0.48 -14.22
C VAL A 7 -9.57 0.48 -13.03
N GLY A 8 -9.69 -0.04 -11.80
CA GLY A 8 -9.55 0.77 -10.59
C GLY A 8 -8.16 1.40 -10.47
N ALA A 9 -7.11 0.59 -10.64
CA ALA A 9 -5.73 1.04 -10.60
C ALA A 9 -5.41 2.06 -11.69
N GLY A 10 -5.88 1.84 -12.91
CA GLY A 10 -5.69 2.73 -14.05
C GLY A 10 -6.36 4.08 -13.84
N ALA A 11 -7.61 4.09 -13.35
CA ALA A 11 -8.32 5.32 -13.02
C ALA A 11 -7.62 6.11 -11.90
N LEU A 12 -7.14 5.42 -10.86
CA LEU A 12 -6.41 6.02 -9.76
C LEU A 12 -5.10 6.67 -10.23
N SER A 13 -4.27 5.91 -10.95
CA SER A 13 -2.99 6.40 -11.47
C SER A 13 -3.18 7.54 -12.47
N ALA A 14 -4.19 7.45 -13.34
CA ALA A 14 -4.52 8.51 -14.28
C ALA A 14 -4.91 9.80 -13.56
N ALA A 15 -5.74 9.72 -12.52
CA ALA A 15 -6.09 10.88 -11.70
C ALA A 15 -4.85 11.47 -11.02
N ALA A 16 -3.98 10.64 -10.45
CA ALA A 16 -2.76 11.08 -9.78
C ALA A 16 -1.75 11.76 -10.72
N LEU A 17 -1.79 11.49 -12.02
CA LEU A 17 -0.89 12.10 -13.01
C LEU A 17 -1.50 13.32 -13.71
N GLN A 18 -2.82 13.34 -13.91
CA GLN A 18 -3.49 14.36 -14.73
C GLN A 18 -4.16 15.46 -13.91
N GLN A 19 -4.59 15.16 -12.67
CA GLN A 19 -5.28 16.14 -11.85
C GLN A 19 -4.29 17.10 -11.18
N PRO A 20 -4.63 18.39 -11.00
CA PRO A 20 -3.84 19.29 -10.17
C PRO A 20 -3.68 18.75 -8.75
N PHE A 21 -2.54 19.00 -8.12
CA PHE A 21 -2.36 18.73 -6.69
C PHE A 21 -3.43 19.49 -5.88
N GLY A 22 -3.98 18.86 -4.84
CA GLY A 22 -5.11 19.39 -4.09
C GLY A 22 -6.50 19.10 -4.69
N SER A 23 -6.59 18.50 -5.88
CA SER A 23 -7.88 18.25 -6.55
C SER A 23 -8.75 17.23 -5.80
N ARG A 24 -10.02 17.59 -5.55
CA ARG A 24 -11.04 16.67 -5.00
C ARG A 24 -11.33 15.49 -5.92
N GLN A 25 -11.03 15.59 -7.21
CA GLN A 25 -11.18 14.48 -8.15
C GLN A 25 -10.27 13.29 -7.80
N MET A 26 -9.13 13.55 -7.14
CA MET A 26 -8.26 12.49 -6.64
C MET A 26 -8.95 11.63 -5.57
N ILE A 27 -9.77 12.25 -4.71
CA ILE A 27 -10.55 11.54 -3.69
C ILE A 27 -11.61 10.67 -4.35
N VAL A 28 -12.29 11.19 -5.39
CA VAL A 28 -13.28 10.41 -6.16
C VAL A 28 -12.63 9.19 -6.81
N ALA A 29 -11.45 9.36 -7.42
CA ALA A 29 -10.69 8.26 -8.00
C ALA A 29 -10.25 7.23 -6.95
N ALA A 30 -9.84 7.67 -5.75
CA ALA A 30 -9.51 6.78 -4.64
C ALA A 30 -10.73 5.99 -4.13
N VAL A 31 -11.89 6.62 -4.01
CA VAL A 31 -13.15 5.91 -3.65
C VAL A 31 -13.53 4.91 -4.74
N PHE A 32 -13.42 5.28 -6.01
CA PHE A 32 -13.67 4.37 -7.12
C PHE A 32 -12.72 3.16 -7.09
N TYR A 33 -11.42 3.40 -6.85
CA TYR A 33 -10.43 2.34 -6.64
C TYR A 33 -10.80 1.40 -5.50
N THR A 34 -11.22 1.93 -4.35
CA THR A 34 -11.68 1.13 -3.19
C THR A 34 -12.86 0.23 -3.54
N VAL A 35 -13.83 0.73 -4.30
CA VAL A 35 -14.98 -0.07 -4.75
C VAL A 35 -14.51 -1.16 -5.72
N CYS A 36 -13.70 -0.81 -6.72
CA CYS A 36 -13.16 -1.78 -7.68
C CYS A 36 -12.31 -2.85 -7.01
N SER A 37 -11.47 -2.50 -6.02
CA SER A 37 -10.64 -3.45 -5.31
C SER A 37 -11.49 -4.42 -4.48
N GLY A 38 -12.47 -3.91 -3.73
CA GLY A 38 -13.40 -4.73 -2.98
C GLY A 38 -14.17 -5.71 -3.87
N LEU A 39 -14.69 -5.23 -5.02
CA LEU A 39 -15.38 -6.09 -5.99
C LEU A 39 -14.44 -7.13 -6.63
N ALA A 40 -13.18 -6.78 -6.87
CA ALA A 40 -12.20 -7.69 -7.45
C ALA A 40 -11.91 -8.88 -6.53
N VAL A 41 -11.88 -8.67 -5.21
CA VAL A 41 -11.58 -9.71 -4.21
C VAL A 41 -12.81 -10.33 -3.55
N ALA A 42 -14.02 -9.94 -3.95
CA ALA A 42 -15.27 -10.43 -3.38
C ALA A 42 -15.58 -11.91 -3.70
N ARG A 43 -14.83 -12.53 -4.64
CA ARG A 43 -14.98 -13.93 -5.03
C ARG A 43 -13.62 -14.64 -4.99
N PRO A 44 -13.59 -15.99 -4.84
CA PRO A 44 -12.35 -16.76 -4.88
C PRO A 44 -11.54 -16.47 -6.15
N LEU A 45 -10.23 -16.26 -5.96
CA LEU A 45 -9.26 -15.95 -7.01
C LEU A 45 -8.67 -17.24 -7.57
N LEU A 46 -9.40 -17.89 -8.49
CA LEU A 46 -9.07 -19.21 -9.05
C LEU A 46 -8.77 -19.17 -10.56
N GLY A 47 -8.91 -18.01 -11.21
CA GLY A 47 -8.66 -17.83 -12.63
C GLY A 47 -7.18 -17.73 -12.99
N ALA A 48 -6.83 -18.08 -14.23
CA ALA A 48 -5.45 -18.10 -14.73
C ALA A 48 -4.71 -16.75 -14.64
N LEU A 49 -5.45 -15.63 -14.59
CA LEU A 49 -4.89 -14.28 -14.47
C LEU A 49 -5.13 -13.64 -13.09
N ASP A 50 -5.76 -14.34 -12.15
CA ASP A 50 -6.09 -13.75 -10.85
C ASP A 50 -4.84 -13.50 -9.99
N TRP A 51 -3.71 -14.15 -10.31
CA TRP A 51 -2.41 -13.86 -9.71
C TRP A 51 -1.91 -12.42 -9.99
N LEU A 52 -2.45 -11.74 -11.00
CA LEU A 52 -2.15 -10.34 -11.30
C LEU A 52 -2.80 -9.35 -10.31
N VAL A 53 -3.81 -9.78 -9.55
CA VAL A 53 -4.57 -8.88 -8.68
C VAL A 53 -3.69 -8.24 -7.59
N PRO A 54 -2.90 -9.00 -6.80
CA PRO A 54 -1.98 -8.39 -5.83
C PRO A 54 -0.93 -7.43 -6.43
N PRO A 55 -0.16 -7.78 -7.48
CA PRO A 55 0.84 -6.86 -8.03
C PRO A 55 0.23 -5.59 -8.64
N VAL A 56 -0.96 -5.67 -9.24
CA VAL A 56 -1.68 -4.49 -9.75
C VAL A 56 -2.03 -3.53 -8.62
N PHE A 57 -2.58 -4.03 -7.49
CA PHE A 57 -2.89 -3.17 -6.35
C PHE A 57 -1.65 -2.56 -5.69
N ARG A 58 -0.55 -3.30 -5.61
CA ARG A 58 0.72 -2.78 -5.09
C ARG A 58 1.29 -1.68 -5.98
N ALA A 59 1.31 -1.90 -7.29
CA ALA A 59 1.76 -0.90 -8.24
C ALA A 59 0.89 0.36 -8.16
N ALA A 60 -0.43 0.19 -8.11
CA ALA A 60 -1.37 1.30 -7.98
C ALA A 60 -1.12 2.13 -6.71
N GLU A 61 -0.97 1.47 -5.56
CA GLU A 61 -0.69 2.13 -4.29
C GLU A 61 0.63 2.90 -4.33
N TYR A 62 1.73 2.25 -4.70
CA TYR A 62 3.06 2.85 -4.66
C TYR A 62 3.19 4.01 -5.64
N CYS A 63 2.78 3.80 -6.89
CA CYS A 63 2.89 4.82 -7.92
C CYS A 63 2.00 6.03 -7.60
N THR A 64 0.79 5.81 -7.05
CA THR A 64 -0.10 6.92 -6.68
C THR A 64 0.48 7.77 -5.55
N ILE A 65 0.97 7.13 -4.49
CA ILE A 65 1.56 7.83 -3.34
C ILE A 65 2.79 8.64 -3.78
N LEU A 66 3.68 8.02 -4.57
CA LEU A 66 4.88 8.69 -5.07
C LEU A 66 4.55 9.80 -6.07
N ALA A 67 3.57 9.61 -6.97
CA ALA A 67 3.16 10.62 -7.93
C ALA A 67 2.55 11.85 -7.25
N LEU A 68 1.69 11.66 -6.23
CA LEU A 68 1.12 12.77 -5.48
C LEU A 68 2.20 13.57 -4.73
N ALA A 69 3.17 12.90 -4.14
CA ALA A 69 4.29 13.56 -3.46
C ALA A 69 5.22 14.29 -4.44
N ALA A 70 5.61 13.63 -5.53
CA ALA A 70 6.48 14.22 -6.54
C ALA A 70 5.87 15.44 -7.24
N ARG A 71 4.54 15.46 -7.42
CA ARG A 71 3.80 16.54 -8.07
C ARG A 71 3.29 17.61 -7.10
N SER A 72 3.60 17.49 -5.81
CA SER A 72 3.13 18.46 -4.80
C SER A 72 3.95 19.74 -4.76
N ASP A 73 5.19 19.71 -5.27
CA ASP A 73 6.19 20.77 -5.09
C ASP A 73 6.44 21.16 -3.61
N ILE A 74 6.12 20.24 -2.67
CA ILE A 74 6.32 20.42 -1.22
C ILE A 74 7.62 19.72 -0.79
N ASP A 75 8.49 20.49 -0.15
CA ASP A 75 9.76 19.98 0.37
C ASP A 75 9.56 18.83 1.37
N GLY A 76 10.33 17.76 1.17
CA GLY A 76 10.30 16.57 2.03
C GLY A 76 9.11 15.63 1.80
N ALA A 77 8.12 15.99 0.97
CA ALA A 77 6.96 15.14 0.71
C ALA A 77 7.37 13.82 0.04
N LEU A 78 8.28 13.88 -0.94
CA LEU A 78 8.75 12.69 -1.66
C LEU A 78 9.54 11.71 -0.75
N PRO A 79 10.53 12.14 0.07
CA PRO A 79 11.13 11.29 1.09
C PRO A 79 10.12 10.68 2.07
N ALA A 80 9.13 11.46 2.53
CA ALA A 80 8.09 10.96 3.45
C ALA A 80 7.22 9.88 2.77
N ALA A 81 6.80 10.11 1.52
CA ALA A 81 6.09 9.13 0.70
C ALA A 81 6.91 7.86 0.46
N PHE A 82 8.21 7.99 0.18
CA PHE A 82 9.11 6.86 0.06
C PHE A 82 9.21 6.05 1.36
N GLY A 83 9.25 6.73 2.52
CA GLY A 83 9.19 6.09 3.83
C GLY A 83 7.91 5.27 4.02
N LEU A 84 6.75 5.81 3.63
CA LEU A 84 5.47 5.10 3.67
C LEU A 84 5.50 3.86 2.76
N VAL A 85 5.92 4.03 1.51
CA VAL A 85 6.06 2.91 0.56
C VAL A 85 7.02 1.84 1.09
N SER A 86 8.12 2.24 1.72
CA SER A 86 9.09 1.31 2.31
C SER A 86 8.49 0.49 3.45
N ALA A 87 7.72 1.13 4.35
CA ALA A 87 7.02 0.43 5.43
C ALA A 87 6.00 -0.59 4.89
N VAL A 88 5.25 -0.21 3.85
CA VAL A 88 4.28 -1.10 3.20
C VAL A 88 5.00 -2.23 2.45
N ALA A 89 6.10 -1.94 1.75
CA ALA A 89 6.91 -2.94 1.07
C ALA A 89 7.51 -3.95 2.05
N TYR A 90 7.99 -3.50 3.21
CA TYR A 90 8.43 -4.37 4.28
C TYR A 90 7.29 -5.31 4.74
N HIS A 91 6.08 -4.78 4.98
CA HIS A 91 4.92 -5.61 5.35
C HIS A 91 4.59 -6.68 4.30
N HIS A 92 4.67 -6.31 3.02
CA HIS A 92 4.47 -7.24 1.91
C HIS A 92 5.55 -8.33 1.87
N TYR A 93 6.80 -7.96 2.15
CA TYR A 93 7.92 -8.88 2.21
C TYR A 93 7.78 -9.87 3.38
N ASP A 94 7.44 -9.35 4.57
CA ASP A 94 7.14 -10.13 5.76
C ASP A 94 6.02 -11.16 5.49
N THR A 95 4.95 -10.74 4.82
CA THR A 95 3.86 -11.65 4.41
C THR A 95 4.36 -12.81 3.53
N VAL A 96 5.23 -12.53 2.55
CA VAL A 96 5.78 -13.57 1.66
C VAL A 96 6.62 -14.56 2.46
N TYR A 97 7.45 -14.09 3.39
CA TYR A 97 8.31 -14.96 4.20
C TYR A 97 7.52 -15.85 5.14
N ARG A 98 6.44 -15.33 5.75
CA ARG A 98 5.57 -16.15 6.60
C ARG A 98 4.85 -17.25 5.84
N ILE A 99 4.38 -16.94 4.63
CA ILE A 99 3.73 -17.92 3.76
C ILE A 99 4.75 -18.98 3.31
N ARG A 100 5.96 -18.58 2.91
CA ARG A 100 7.05 -19.51 2.55
C ARG A 100 7.46 -20.40 3.73
N GLY A 101 7.51 -19.85 4.93
CA GLY A 101 7.79 -20.59 6.17
C GLY A 101 6.62 -21.45 6.68
N GLY A 102 5.53 -21.59 5.92
CA GLY A 102 4.39 -22.46 6.28
C GLY A 102 3.48 -21.91 7.39
N THR A 103 3.69 -20.67 7.83
CA THR A 103 2.92 -20.05 8.93
C THR A 103 1.66 -19.31 8.47
N GLY A 104 1.50 -19.14 7.17
CA GLY A 104 0.35 -18.47 6.56
C GLY A 104 0.49 -16.95 6.50
N ALA A 105 -0.64 -16.27 6.30
CA ALA A 105 -0.70 -14.82 6.17
C ALA A 105 -0.74 -14.12 7.54
N PRO A 106 -0.29 -12.85 7.63
CA PRO A 106 -0.43 -12.05 8.84
C PRO A 106 -1.88 -11.94 9.32
N PRO A 107 -2.10 -11.69 10.62
CA PRO A 107 -3.45 -11.64 11.18
C PRO A 107 -4.26 -10.49 10.58
N GLN A 108 -5.55 -10.72 10.32
CA GLN A 108 -6.42 -9.73 9.65
C GLN A 108 -6.50 -8.37 10.37
N TRP A 109 -6.36 -8.35 11.70
CA TRP A 109 -6.35 -7.11 12.47
C TRP A 109 -5.19 -6.20 12.04
N LEU A 110 -4.03 -6.76 11.69
CA LEU A 110 -2.86 -5.98 11.26
C LEU A 110 -3.20 -5.20 9.99
N VAL A 111 -3.71 -5.90 8.96
CA VAL A 111 -4.09 -5.31 7.67
C VAL A 111 -5.15 -4.22 7.85
N ARG A 112 -6.15 -4.46 8.70
CA ARG A 112 -7.21 -3.48 9.01
C ARG A 112 -6.66 -2.25 9.73
N THR A 113 -5.78 -2.43 10.71
CA THR A 113 -5.18 -1.32 11.48
C THR A 113 -4.33 -0.42 10.59
N ILE A 114 -3.59 -0.98 9.64
CA ILE A 114 -2.79 -0.20 8.68
C ILE A 114 -3.59 0.24 7.45
N GLY A 115 -4.92 0.07 7.47
CA GLY A 115 -5.87 0.59 6.48
C GLY A 115 -5.96 -0.14 5.14
N GLY A 116 -5.27 -1.27 4.95
CA GLY A 116 -5.17 -1.90 3.63
C GLY A 116 -4.57 -0.97 2.57
N HIS A 117 -4.50 -1.42 1.32
CA HIS A 117 -3.96 -0.57 0.24
C HIS A 117 -4.97 0.52 -0.16
N GLU A 118 -6.25 0.19 -0.14
CA GLU A 118 -7.37 1.05 -0.47
C GLU A 118 -7.54 2.20 0.53
N GLY A 119 -7.47 1.91 1.84
CA GLY A 119 -7.60 2.94 2.87
C GLY A 119 -6.38 3.85 2.96
N ARG A 120 -5.16 3.33 2.77
CA ARG A 120 -3.95 4.16 2.72
C ARG A 120 -3.94 5.10 1.52
N VAL A 121 -4.30 4.59 0.33
CA VAL A 121 -4.44 5.43 -0.87
C VAL A 121 -5.49 6.52 -0.64
N LEU A 122 -6.67 6.17 -0.10
CA LEU A 122 -7.71 7.15 0.19
C LEU A 122 -7.24 8.20 1.20
N ALA A 123 -6.56 7.77 2.28
CA ALA A 123 -5.98 8.67 3.25
C ALA A 123 -5.01 9.65 2.59
N VAL A 124 -4.05 9.16 1.80
CA VAL A 124 -3.07 10.02 1.10
C VAL A 124 -3.76 10.98 0.12
N ALA A 125 -4.79 10.53 -0.61
CA ALA A 125 -5.57 11.40 -1.49
C ALA A 125 -6.29 12.52 -0.73
N VAL A 126 -6.87 12.21 0.44
CA VAL A 126 -7.50 13.21 1.32
C VAL A 126 -6.45 14.16 1.91
N LEU A 127 -5.31 13.65 2.37
CA LEU A 127 -4.23 14.48 2.91
C LEU A 127 -3.68 15.44 1.85
N ALA A 128 -3.50 14.98 0.61
CA ALA A 128 -3.09 15.81 -0.51
C ALA A 128 -4.12 16.91 -0.84
N ALA A 129 -5.43 16.61 -0.70
CA ALA A 129 -6.50 17.58 -0.92
C ALA A 129 -6.63 18.62 0.20
N VAL A 130 -6.34 18.24 1.45
CA VAL A 130 -6.51 19.10 2.64
C VAL A 130 -5.26 19.93 2.93
N PHE A 131 -4.08 19.34 2.78
CA PHE A 131 -2.81 19.97 3.17
C PHE A 131 -2.06 20.52 1.96
N THR A 132 -2.62 21.53 1.29
CA THR A 132 -1.96 22.20 0.16
C THR A 132 -0.95 23.27 0.56
N GLY A 133 -0.75 23.50 1.86
CA GLY A 133 0.20 24.48 2.41
C GLY A 133 1.63 23.96 2.51
N ALA A 134 2.57 24.87 2.82
CA ALA A 134 4.02 24.69 2.64
C ALA A 134 4.66 23.43 3.25
N SER A 135 4.14 22.85 4.34
CA SER A 135 4.72 21.66 4.97
C SER A 135 3.72 20.64 5.51
N GLY A 136 2.42 20.96 5.47
CA GLY A 136 1.38 20.12 6.09
C GLY A 136 1.32 18.72 5.50
N PHE A 137 1.49 18.60 4.18
CA PHE A 137 1.45 17.30 3.51
C PHE A 137 2.63 16.41 3.91
N THR A 138 3.84 16.98 4.00
CA THR A 138 5.05 16.27 4.45
C THR A 138 4.90 15.74 5.87
N VAL A 139 4.41 16.57 6.81
CA VAL A 139 4.17 16.15 8.19
C VAL A 139 3.14 15.02 8.23
N ALA A 140 2.04 15.15 7.49
CA ALA A 140 0.99 14.15 7.47
C ALA A 140 1.44 12.80 6.87
N LEU A 141 2.17 12.83 5.75
CA LEU A 141 2.78 11.63 5.15
C LEU A 141 3.78 10.98 6.11
N THR A 142 4.60 11.78 6.79
CA THR A 142 5.59 11.28 7.75
C THR A 142 4.90 10.60 8.93
N ALA A 143 3.86 11.23 9.50
CA ALA A 143 3.08 10.64 10.57
C ALA A 143 2.42 9.32 10.15
N LEU A 144 1.83 9.27 8.94
CA LEU A 144 1.26 8.04 8.39
C LEU A 144 2.31 6.96 8.18
N ALA A 145 3.47 7.30 7.60
CA ALA A 145 4.59 6.39 7.39
C ALA A 145 5.08 5.77 8.71
N VAL A 146 5.31 6.61 9.72
CA VAL A 146 5.77 6.18 11.06
C VAL A 146 4.71 5.31 11.73
N ALA A 147 3.43 5.69 11.67
CA ALA A 147 2.35 4.89 12.26
C ALA A 147 2.27 3.49 11.61
N VAL A 148 2.29 3.41 10.28
CA VAL A 148 2.29 2.12 9.56
C VAL A 148 3.55 1.32 9.90
N ALA A 149 4.73 1.94 9.88
CA ALA A 149 5.99 1.28 10.19
C ALA A 149 6.01 0.71 11.60
N LEU A 150 5.58 1.48 12.61
CA LEU A 150 5.55 1.02 14.00
C LEU A 150 4.63 -0.19 14.16
N VAL A 151 3.41 -0.13 13.63
CA VAL A 151 2.45 -1.24 13.76
C VAL A 151 3.00 -2.50 13.09
N VAL A 152 3.53 -2.37 11.86
CA VAL A 152 4.08 -3.49 11.09
C VAL A 152 5.32 -4.07 11.75
N LEU A 153 6.28 -3.24 12.15
CA LEU A 153 7.54 -3.69 12.72
C LEU A 153 7.33 -4.34 14.09
N VAL A 154 6.48 -3.75 14.94
CA VAL A 154 6.20 -4.32 16.26
C VAL A 154 5.53 -5.69 16.13
N GLU A 155 4.55 -5.84 15.23
CA GLU A 155 3.90 -7.14 14.99
C GLU A 155 4.89 -8.14 14.39
N SER A 156 5.68 -7.73 13.39
CA SER A 156 6.71 -8.55 12.76
C SER A 156 7.72 -9.08 13.77
N ILE A 157 8.33 -8.19 14.55
CA ILE A 157 9.29 -8.56 15.58
C ILE A 157 8.66 -9.51 16.60
N ARG A 158 7.45 -9.21 17.10
CA ARG A 158 6.75 -10.10 18.04
C ARG A 158 6.56 -11.48 17.45
N PHE A 159 6.08 -11.57 16.22
CA PHE A 159 5.81 -12.85 15.57
C PHE A 159 7.09 -13.66 15.39
N TRP A 160 8.13 -13.08 14.77
CA TRP A 160 9.35 -13.83 14.47
C TRP A 160 10.10 -14.26 15.72
N VAL A 161 10.05 -13.46 16.80
CA VAL A 161 10.68 -13.81 18.08
C VAL A 161 9.91 -14.89 18.84
N SER A 162 8.58 -14.95 18.71
CA SER A 162 7.74 -15.84 19.56
C SER A 162 7.22 -17.09 18.87
N SER A 163 7.14 -17.11 17.53
CA SER A 163 6.48 -18.18 16.78
C SER A 163 7.31 -19.46 16.65
N GLY A 164 8.65 -19.37 16.79
CA GLY A 164 9.55 -20.46 16.44
C GLY A 164 9.50 -20.83 14.94
N ALA A 165 8.98 -19.94 14.10
CA ALA A 165 8.83 -20.17 12.68
C ALA A 165 10.19 -20.36 12.01
N PRO A 166 10.32 -21.31 11.05
CA PRO A 166 11.55 -21.49 10.31
C PRO A 166 11.81 -20.27 9.44
N ALA A 167 12.91 -19.56 9.70
CA ALA A 167 13.45 -18.58 8.78
C ALA A 167 14.10 -19.35 7.62
N VAL A 168 13.29 -19.76 6.63
CA VAL A 168 13.80 -20.43 5.43
C VAL A 168 14.69 -19.45 4.69
N HIS A 169 16.00 -19.70 4.72
CA HIS A 169 17.00 -18.94 3.97
C HIS A 169 17.29 -19.68 2.67
N ASP A 170 16.86 -19.11 1.53
CA ASP A 170 17.11 -19.63 0.17
C ASP A 170 18.61 -19.56 -0.22
N GLU A 171 19.49 -19.04 0.64
CA GLU A 171 20.90 -18.81 0.29
C GLU A 171 21.80 -20.06 0.45
N GLY A 172 21.22 -21.23 0.76
CA GLY A 172 21.95 -22.45 1.09
C GLY A 172 21.88 -23.62 0.10
N GLU A 173 20.96 -23.62 -0.87
CA GLU A 173 20.86 -24.72 -1.84
C GLU A 173 21.42 -24.29 -3.21
N PRO A 174 22.54 -24.88 -3.68
CA PRO A 174 22.92 -24.75 -5.09
C PRO A 174 21.87 -25.45 -5.94
N ALA A 175 21.35 -24.73 -6.93
CA ALA A 175 20.48 -25.26 -7.98
C ALA A 175 21.15 -26.37 -8.80
#